data_AF-A0A2D7MU50-F1
#
_entry.id   AF-A0A2D7MU50-F1
#
_cell.length_a   1.000
_cell.length_b   1.000
_cell.length_c   1.000
_cell.angle_alpha   90.00
_cell.angle_beta   90.00
_cell.angle_gamma   90.00
#
_symmetry.space_group_name_H-M   'P 1'
#
loop_
_entity.id
_entity.type
_entity.pdbx_description
1 polymer ?
#
loop_
_entity_poly.entity_id
_entity_poly.type
_entity_poly.pdbx_seq_one_letter_code
_entity_poly.pdbx_strand_id
1 'polypeptide(L)'
;MNWIQQFFVFCSGASLQLLRQCPEFERLRYVSIGITIVFTAILAFISSYYAISLIFDDKTLTIGLALFWALIIFNLDRYIVQSMRNDGDFKRKFILSVPRIIIAVFIAIVISKPLEIKLFENEINFFLEEKKRSVLLALENEFITPKNQLKEEITVLQKSLEKKLNLRNKYFDDYMCECNGTCGTGIIGWGPNCEARKERFENYSIEYEKDLIKGEQKILVLENQINELELAFENDKRQLAGQMKFGFFDRVKALSELDNWGAYFIMLIFILIETAPILTKLISSKGPYDHLLLEREFEFETHFLRRKDINLYQRQKSQQLNDISMRFGPNTNEYKLKDKLRAKTLERYEQIRLQQTEKNDK
;
A
#
# COMPACT_ATOMS: atom_id res chain seq x y z
N MET A 1 36.46 -11.16 -15.43
CA MET A 1 35.08 -10.79 -15.06
C MET A 1 34.57 -9.72 -16.00
N ASN A 2 33.45 -9.98 -16.64
CA ASN A 2 32.77 -9.01 -17.53
C ASN A 2 32.12 -7.89 -16.72
N TRP A 3 31.82 -6.75 -17.35
CA TRP A 3 31.10 -5.61 -16.74
C TRP A 3 29.88 -6.06 -15.92
N ILE A 4 29.08 -6.97 -16.49
CA ILE A 4 27.81 -7.43 -15.89
C ILE A 4 28.07 -8.17 -14.59
N GLN A 5 29.07 -9.06 -14.57
CA GLN A 5 29.49 -9.76 -13.37
C GLN A 5 30.03 -8.80 -12.30
N GLN A 6 30.75 -7.76 -12.71
CA GLN A 6 31.28 -6.76 -11.78
C GLN A 6 30.16 -5.95 -11.11
N PHE A 7 29.12 -5.59 -11.86
CA PHE A 7 27.93 -4.94 -11.33
C PHE A 7 27.20 -5.80 -10.30
N PHE A 8 26.90 -7.07 -10.61
CA PHE A 8 26.21 -7.94 -9.65
C PHE A 8 27.07 -8.27 -8.41
N VAL A 9 28.40 -8.40 -8.55
CA VAL A 9 29.29 -8.54 -7.39
C VAL A 9 29.31 -7.29 -6.53
N PHE A 10 29.24 -6.10 -7.14
CA PHE A 10 29.07 -4.87 -6.40
C PHE A 10 27.74 -4.84 -5.62
N CYS A 11 26.65 -5.31 -6.24
CA CYS A 11 25.33 -5.45 -5.61
C CYS A 11 25.34 -6.43 -4.43
N SER A 12 26.09 -7.54 -4.49
CA SER A 12 26.18 -8.49 -3.37
C SER A 12 27.00 -7.99 -2.18
N GLY A 13 27.65 -6.83 -2.29
CA GLY A 13 28.45 -6.24 -1.21
C GLY A 13 29.81 -6.92 -1.00
N ALA A 14 30.23 -7.79 -1.93
CA ALA A 14 31.54 -8.44 -1.88
C ALA A 14 32.65 -7.55 -2.46
N SER A 15 33.86 -7.76 -1.97
CA SER A 15 35.06 -7.07 -2.47
C SER A 15 35.45 -7.62 -3.84
N LEU A 16 35.35 -6.77 -4.87
CA LEU A 16 35.74 -7.12 -6.24
C LEU A 16 37.22 -7.53 -6.32
N GLN A 17 38.09 -6.92 -5.52
CA GLN A 17 39.52 -7.19 -5.50
C GLN A 17 39.82 -8.61 -4.97
N LEU A 18 39.18 -8.99 -3.87
CA LEU A 18 39.34 -10.32 -3.26
C LEU A 18 38.71 -11.40 -4.16
N LEU A 19 37.53 -11.12 -4.73
CA LEU A 19 36.83 -12.08 -5.57
C LEU A 19 37.56 -12.38 -6.90
N ARG A 20 38.38 -11.45 -7.40
CA ARG A 20 39.26 -11.68 -8.57
C ARG A 20 40.39 -12.69 -8.30
N GLN A 21 40.74 -12.94 -7.05
CA GLN A 21 41.72 -13.97 -6.67
C GLN A 21 41.06 -15.34 -6.46
N CYS A 22 39.72 -15.36 -6.34
CA CYS A 22 38.95 -16.58 -6.12
C CYS A 22 38.69 -17.36 -7.43
N PRO A 23 38.43 -18.68 -7.33
CA PRO A 23 38.00 -19.51 -8.45
C PRO A 23 36.61 -19.11 -8.98
N GLU A 24 36.29 -19.53 -10.21
CA GLU A 24 35.07 -19.14 -10.92
C GLU A 24 33.76 -19.51 -10.18
N PHE A 25 33.70 -20.66 -9.50
CA PHE A 25 32.48 -21.07 -8.78
C PHE A 25 32.11 -20.09 -7.66
N GLU A 26 33.11 -19.52 -6.99
CA GLU A 26 32.90 -18.55 -5.91
C GLU A 26 32.44 -17.21 -6.49
N ARG A 27 32.98 -16.82 -7.65
CA ARG A 27 32.51 -15.64 -8.38
C ARG A 27 31.05 -15.77 -8.77
N LEU A 28 30.67 -16.93 -9.32
CA LEU A 28 29.30 -17.20 -9.74
C LEU A 28 28.33 -17.13 -8.56
N ARG A 29 28.72 -17.69 -7.40
CA ARG A 29 27.92 -17.63 -6.16
C ARG A 29 27.60 -16.19 -5.74
N TYR A 30 28.61 -15.31 -5.71
CA TYR A 30 28.39 -13.90 -5.35
C TYR A 30 27.67 -13.09 -6.43
N VAL A 31 27.79 -13.47 -7.71
CA VAL A 31 26.96 -12.93 -8.80
C VAL A 31 25.49 -13.32 -8.59
N SER A 32 25.19 -14.58 -8.28
CA SER A 32 23.82 -15.04 -8.02
C SER A 32 23.17 -14.32 -6.83
N ILE A 33 23.91 -14.13 -5.74
CA ILE A 33 23.44 -13.34 -4.58
C ILE A 33 23.14 -11.89 -5.00
N GLY A 34 24.00 -11.31 -5.84
CA GLY A 34 23.79 -9.95 -6.37
C GLY A 34 22.56 -9.83 -7.26
N ILE A 35 22.32 -10.83 -8.11
CA ILE A 35 21.14 -10.91 -8.98
C ILE A 35 19.86 -10.96 -8.13
N THR A 36 19.83 -11.77 -7.07
CA THR A 36 18.65 -11.86 -6.19
C THR A 36 18.33 -10.52 -5.53
N ILE A 37 19.33 -9.77 -5.06
CA ILE A 37 19.14 -8.44 -4.45
C ILE A 37 18.63 -7.40 -5.46
N VAL A 38 19.06 -7.51 -6.73
CA VAL A 38 18.53 -6.61 -7.78
C VAL A 38 17.07 -6.96 -8.08
N PHE A 39 16.70 -8.24 -8.08
CA PHE A 39 15.32 -8.64 -8.27
C PHE A 39 14.41 -8.18 -7.12
N THR A 40 14.84 -8.28 -5.86
CA THR A 40 14.08 -7.75 -4.72
C THR A 40 13.89 -6.24 -4.85
N ALA A 41 14.93 -5.49 -5.24
CA ALA A 41 14.83 -4.05 -5.50
C ALA A 41 13.85 -3.69 -6.64
N ILE A 42 13.82 -4.47 -7.73
CA ILE A 42 12.86 -4.25 -8.83
C ILE A 42 11.43 -4.54 -8.38
N LEU A 43 11.21 -5.61 -7.61
CA LEU A 43 9.89 -5.94 -7.06
C LEU A 43 9.43 -4.87 -6.07
N ALA A 44 10.34 -4.36 -5.22
CA ALA A 44 10.08 -3.23 -4.32
C ALA A 44 9.70 -1.96 -5.09
N PHE A 45 10.35 -1.69 -6.23
CA PHE A 45 9.98 -0.57 -7.10
C PHE A 45 8.56 -0.72 -7.65
N ILE A 46 8.21 -1.88 -8.22
CA ILE A 46 6.88 -2.13 -8.79
C ILE A 46 5.80 -2.06 -7.70
N SER A 47 6.06 -2.64 -6.53
CA SER A 47 5.17 -2.64 -5.37
C SER A 47 4.91 -1.22 -4.87
N SER A 48 5.97 -0.47 -4.60
CA SER A 48 5.86 0.91 -4.09
C SER A 48 5.26 1.85 -5.12
N TYR A 49 5.60 1.70 -6.41
CA TYR A 49 4.98 2.45 -7.50
C TYR A 49 3.46 2.29 -7.47
N TYR A 50 2.98 1.05 -7.37
CA TYR A 50 1.54 0.80 -7.28
C TYR A 50 0.93 1.40 -6.01
N ALA A 51 1.53 1.18 -4.84
CA ALA A 51 1.01 1.73 -3.58
C ALA A 51 0.92 3.27 -3.60
N ILE A 52 1.96 3.93 -4.09
CA ILE A 52 2.05 5.39 -4.15
C ILE A 52 1.08 5.93 -5.20
N SER A 53 0.89 5.22 -6.32
CA SER A 53 -0.09 5.60 -7.36
C SER A 53 -1.55 5.57 -6.90
N LEU A 54 -1.85 4.88 -5.79
CA LEU A 54 -3.18 4.88 -5.17
C LEU A 54 -3.40 6.10 -4.25
N ILE A 55 -2.34 6.80 -3.87
CA ILE A 55 -2.38 7.93 -2.94
C ILE A 55 -2.16 9.25 -3.68
N PHE A 56 -1.29 9.26 -4.69
CA PHE A 56 -0.90 10.45 -5.45
C PHE A 56 -1.23 10.31 -6.94
N ASP A 57 -1.83 11.36 -7.52
CA ASP A 57 -2.15 11.41 -8.95
C ASP A 57 -0.95 11.84 -9.83
N ASP A 58 0.09 12.45 -9.24
CA ASP A 58 1.27 12.91 -9.98
C ASP A 58 2.21 11.75 -10.29
N LYS A 59 2.33 11.42 -11.59
CA LYS A 59 3.19 10.34 -12.11
C LYS A 59 4.67 10.58 -11.80
N THR A 60 5.14 11.81 -11.85
CA THR A 60 6.56 12.14 -11.66
C THR A 60 6.97 11.93 -10.21
N LEU A 61 6.14 12.44 -9.29
CA LEU A 61 6.32 12.26 -7.85
C LEU A 61 6.24 10.77 -7.47
N THR A 62 5.29 10.04 -8.07
CA THR A 62 5.12 8.60 -7.84
C THR A 62 6.36 7.80 -8.23
N ILE A 63 6.91 8.05 -9.43
CA ILE A 63 8.13 7.39 -9.89
C ILE A 63 9.33 7.74 -9.00
N GLY A 64 9.47 9.02 -8.61
CA GLY A 64 10.55 9.48 -7.75
C GLY A 64 10.56 8.80 -6.38
N LEU A 65 9.40 8.73 -5.72
CA LEU A 65 9.25 8.09 -4.42
C LEU A 65 9.40 6.56 -4.50
N ALA A 66 8.88 5.92 -5.55
CA ALA A 66 9.06 4.48 -5.77
C ALA A 66 10.54 4.12 -5.99
N LEU A 67 11.27 4.92 -6.78
CA LEU A 67 12.71 4.75 -6.99
C LEU A 67 13.48 4.94 -5.68
N PHE A 68 13.14 5.97 -4.90
CA PHE A 68 13.74 6.21 -3.60
C PHE A 68 13.53 5.02 -2.65
N TRP A 69 12.33 4.46 -2.60
CA TRP A 69 12.04 3.27 -1.79
C TRP A 69 12.81 2.04 -2.26
N ALA A 70 12.87 1.80 -3.57
CA ALA A 70 13.64 0.69 -4.14
C ALA A 70 15.14 0.81 -3.81
N LEU A 71 15.71 2.02 -3.80
CA LEU A 71 17.09 2.27 -3.39
C LEU A 71 17.31 1.99 -1.90
N ILE A 72 16.33 2.29 -1.04
CA ILE A 72 16.38 1.95 0.39
C ILE A 72 16.44 0.42 0.56
N ILE A 73 15.52 -0.31 -0.08
CA ILE A 73 15.48 -1.77 0.00
C ILE A 73 16.77 -2.38 -0.55
N PHE A 74 17.23 -1.93 -1.71
CA PHE A 74 18.50 -2.36 -2.29
C PHE A 74 19.68 -2.15 -1.34
N ASN A 75 19.76 -0.99 -0.66
CA ASN A 75 20.82 -0.70 0.29
C ASN A 75 20.74 -1.60 1.53
N LEU A 76 19.52 -1.83 2.04
CA LEU A 76 19.26 -2.63 3.21
C LEU A 76 19.60 -4.11 2.97
N ASP A 77 19.11 -4.70 1.87
CA ASP A 77 19.42 -6.09 1.48
C ASP A 77 20.92 -6.29 1.29
N ARG A 78 21.56 -5.35 0.58
CA ARG A 78 23.03 -5.34 0.41
C ARG A 78 23.74 -5.28 1.75
N TYR A 79 23.28 -4.45 2.67
CA TYR A 79 23.84 -4.34 4.02
C TYR A 79 23.67 -5.64 4.83
N ILE A 80 22.50 -6.29 4.75
CA ILE A 80 22.26 -7.58 5.42
C ILE A 80 23.24 -8.63 4.91
N VAL A 81 23.39 -8.76 3.59
CA VAL A 81 24.32 -9.72 2.99
C VAL A 81 25.76 -9.36 3.34
N GLN A 82 26.18 -8.11 3.21
CA GLN A 82 27.56 -7.69 3.50
C GLN A 82 27.94 -7.94 4.97
N SER A 83 27.02 -7.69 5.90
CA SER A 83 27.28 -7.83 7.33
C SER A 83 27.25 -9.28 7.84
N MET A 84 26.88 -10.26 7.01
CA MET A 84 26.93 -11.68 7.38
C MET A 84 28.36 -12.22 7.27
N ARG A 85 28.89 -12.67 8.41
CA ARG A 85 30.22 -13.26 8.55
C ARG A 85 30.14 -14.76 8.82
N ASN A 86 31.02 -15.54 8.20
CA ASN A 86 30.95 -16.99 8.22
C ASN A 86 31.84 -17.59 9.32
N ASP A 87 31.50 -17.42 10.61
CA ASP A 87 32.40 -17.79 11.74
C ASP A 87 32.39 -19.27 12.16
N GLY A 88 32.18 -20.23 11.25
CA GLY A 88 32.26 -21.67 11.55
C GLY A 88 31.08 -22.28 12.33
N ASP A 89 30.61 -21.67 13.43
CA ASP A 89 29.56 -22.23 14.31
C ASP A 89 28.13 -21.95 13.83
N PHE A 90 27.41 -22.98 13.35
CA PHE A 90 26.04 -22.85 12.82
C PHE A 90 25.04 -22.31 13.86
N LYS A 91 25.09 -22.77 15.11
CA LYS A 91 24.16 -22.32 16.17
C LYS A 91 24.36 -20.84 16.52
N ARG A 92 25.62 -20.42 16.65
CA ARG A 92 25.97 -19.02 16.96
C ARG A 92 25.63 -18.10 15.79
N LYS A 93 25.88 -18.54 14.55
CA LYS A 93 25.46 -17.85 13.31
C LYS A 93 23.96 -17.67 13.23
N PHE A 94 23.18 -18.72 13.52
CA PHE A 94 21.73 -18.66 13.46
C PHE A 94 21.19 -17.63 14.45
N ILE A 95 21.59 -17.70 15.73
CA ILE A 95 21.18 -16.76 16.78
C ILE A 95 21.54 -15.31 16.43
N LEU A 96 22.76 -15.07 15.94
CA LEU A 96 23.21 -13.74 15.51
C LEU A 96 22.47 -13.22 14.26
N SER A 97 21.91 -14.12 13.44
CA SER A 97 21.19 -13.78 12.21
C SER A 97 19.69 -13.60 12.41
N VAL A 98 19.11 -14.09 13.53
CA VAL A 98 17.66 -13.98 13.82
C VAL A 98 17.12 -12.55 13.71
N PRO A 99 17.73 -11.52 14.35
CA PRO A 99 17.21 -10.15 14.25
C PRO A 99 17.13 -9.65 12.80
N ARG A 100 18.04 -10.12 11.94
CA ARG A 100 18.11 -9.74 10.53
C ARG A 100 17.08 -10.47 9.68
N ILE A 101 16.83 -11.74 9.97
CA ILE A 101 15.76 -12.50 9.33
C ILE A 101 14.40 -11.86 9.64
N ILE A 102 14.20 -11.40 10.88
CA ILE A 102 12.97 -10.68 11.25
C ILE A 102 12.78 -9.41 10.40
N ILE A 103 13.85 -8.63 10.20
CA ILE A 103 13.81 -7.43 9.36
C ILE A 103 13.47 -7.79 7.90
N ALA A 104 14.11 -8.83 7.35
CA ALA A 104 13.85 -9.29 5.98
C ALA A 104 12.40 -9.78 5.79
N VAL A 105 11.87 -10.54 6.76
CA VAL A 105 10.47 -10.99 6.75
C VAL A 105 9.51 -9.81 6.85
N PHE A 106 9.82 -8.82 7.71
CA PHE A 106 9.02 -7.61 7.82
C PHE A 106 8.96 -6.83 6.49
N ILE A 107 10.12 -6.67 5.84
CA ILE A 107 10.20 -6.03 4.52
C ILE A 107 9.41 -6.81 3.49
N ALA A 108 9.51 -8.15 3.48
CA ALA A 108 8.75 -9.00 2.58
C ALA A 108 7.23 -8.81 2.72
N ILE A 109 6.72 -8.74 3.96
CA ILE A 109 5.30 -8.48 4.23
C ILE A 109 4.88 -7.09 3.73
N VAL A 110 5.71 -6.07 3.95
CA VAL A 110 5.43 -4.70 3.51
C VAL A 110 5.39 -4.61 1.98
N ILE A 111 6.32 -5.28 1.29
CA ILE A 111 6.39 -5.31 -0.17
C ILE A 111 5.27 -6.17 -0.77
N SER A 112 4.85 -7.24 -0.10
CA SER A 112 3.84 -8.16 -0.65
C SER A 112 2.46 -7.52 -0.76
N LYS A 113 2.06 -6.68 0.21
CA LYS A 113 0.68 -6.15 0.28
C LYS A 113 0.24 -5.36 -0.96
N PRO A 114 1.00 -4.38 -1.46
CA PRO A 114 0.61 -3.68 -2.69
C PRO A 114 0.58 -4.61 -3.92
N LEU A 115 1.51 -5.57 -4.01
CA LEU A 115 1.56 -6.52 -5.12
C LEU A 115 0.40 -7.52 -5.08
N GLU A 116 -0.01 -7.99 -3.90
CA GLU A 116 -1.21 -8.81 -3.71
C GLU A 116 -2.45 -8.06 -4.20
N ILE A 117 -2.63 -6.80 -3.80
CA ILE A 117 -3.77 -5.98 -4.25
C ILE A 117 -3.73 -5.79 -5.77
N LYS A 118 -2.54 -5.59 -6.35
CA LYS A 118 -2.41 -5.44 -7.80
C LYS A 118 -2.76 -6.73 -8.55
N LEU A 119 -2.36 -7.88 -8.03
CA LEU A 119 -2.62 -9.18 -8.65
C LEU A 119 -4.11 -9.51 -8.66
N PHE A 120 -4.82 -9.20 -7.58
CA PHE A 120 -6.25 -9.46 -7.41
C PHE A 120 -7.12 -8.23 -7.72
N GLU A 121 -6.63 -7.28 -8.52
CA GLU A 121 -7.32 -6.01 -8.74
C GLU A 121 -8.72 -6.22 -9.35
N ASN A 122 -8.87 -7.18 -10.25
CA ASN A 122 -10.14 -7.46 -10.91
C ASN A 122 -11.16 -8.06 -9.94
N GLU A 123 -10.73 -9.01 -9.12
CA GLU A 123 -11.54 -9.69 -8.11
C GLU A 123 -11.97 -8.71 -7.03
N ILE A 124 -11.05 -7.86 -6.56
CA ILE A 124 -11.34 -6.79 -5.60
C ILE A 124 -12.34 -5.81 -6.19
N ASN A 125 -12.13 -5.33 -7.41
CA ASN A 125 -13.05 -4.39 -8.05
C ASN A 125 -14.43 -5.00 -8.25
N PHE A 126 -14.51 -6.27 -8.65
CA PHE A 126 -15.78 -6.98 -8.78
C PHE A 126 -16.52 -7.06 -7.45
N PHE A 127 -15.84 -7.47 -6.38
CA PHE A 127 -16.43 -7.54 -5.03
C PHE A 127 -16.90 -6.18 -4.51
N LEU A 128 -16.10 -5.12 -4.72
CA LEU A 128 -16.44 -3.77 -4.31
C LEU A 128 -17.64 -3.22 -5.09
N GLU A 129 -17.72 -3.48 -6.40
CA GLU A 129 -18.87 -3.11 -7.22
C GLU A 129 -20.12 -3.92 -6.86
N GLU A 130 -19.99 -5.21 -6.52
CA GLU A 130 -21.09 -6.02 -6.02
C GLU A 130 -21.62 -5.48 -4.69
N LYS A 131 -20.73 -5.14 -3.75
CA LYS A 131 -21.08 -4.51 -2.48
C LYS A 131 -21.79 -3.18 -2.70
N LYS A 132 -21.27 -2.33 -3.58
CA LYS A 132 -21.93 -1.07 -3.96
C LYS A 132 -23.31 -1.29 -4.56
N ARG A 133 -23.46 -2.27 -5.45
CA ARG A 133 -24.76 -2.63 -6.05
C ARG A 133 -25.74 -3.10 -4.97
N SER A 134 -25.31 -3.95 -4.03
CA SER A 134 -26.17 -4.45 -2.96
C SER A 134 -26.71 -3.32 -2.06
N VAL A 135 -25.86 -2.34 -1.73
CA VAL A 135 -26.25 -1.17 -0.94
C VAL A 135 -27.22 -0.27 -1.72
N LEU A 136 -26.96 -0.05 -3.01
CA LEU A 136 -27.88 0.72 -3.87
C LEU A 136 -29.24 0.05 -4.03
N LEU A 137 -29.27 -1.28 -4.18
CA LEU A 137 -30.52 -2.04 -4.24
C LEU A 137 -31.28 -2.00 -2.92
N ALA A 138 -30.58 -2.07 -1.78
CA ALA A 138 -31.21 -1.92 -0.46
C ALA A 138 -31.86 -0.55 -0.29
N LEU A 139 -31.16 0.52 -0.69
CA LEU A 139 -31.71 1.87 -0.74
C LEU A 139 -32.93 1.94 -1.67
N GLU A 140 -32.81 1.42 -2.89
CA GLU A 140 -33.91 1.45 -3.87
C GLU A 140 -35.18 0.78 -3.33
N ASN A 141 -35.05 -0.38 -2.68
CA ASN A 141 -36.18 -1.10 -2.08
C ASN A 141 -36.88 -0.31 -0.95
N GLU A 142 -36.13 0.51 -0.21
CA GLU A 142 -36.68 1.39 0.84
C GLU A 142 -37.64 2.45 0.27
N PHE A 143 -37.34 2.98 -0.93
CA PHE A 143 -38.15 4.00 -1.59
C PHE A 143 -39.21 3.45 -2.55
N ILE A 144 -39.00 2.26 -3.16
CA ILE A 144 -39.96 1.63 -4.07
C ILE A 144 -41.27 1.32 -3.33
N THR A 145 -41.19 0.80 -2.11
CA THR A 145 -42.37 0.37 -1.33
C THR A 145 -43.36 1.53 -1.07
N PRO A 146 -42.96 2.65 -0.45
CA PRO A 146 -43.86 3.78 -0.22
C PRO A 146 -44.32 4.44 -1.54
N LYS A 147 -43.44 4.52 -2.55
CA LYS A 147 -43.80 5.05 -3.87
C LYS A 147 -44.91 4.22 -4.53
N ASN A 148 -44.85 2.90 -4.44
CA ASN A 148 -45.87 2.02 -4.99
C ASN A 148 -47.20 2.16 -4.23
N GLN A 149 -47.17 2.33 -2.91
CA GLN A 149 -48.39 2.60 -2.12
C GLN A 149 -49.07 3.90 -2.55
N LEU A 150 -48.32 4.99 -2.68
CA LEU A 150 -48.87 6.27 -3.15
C LEU A 150 -49.43 6.17 -4.58
N LYS A 151 -48.73 5.46 -5.47
CA LYS A 151 -49.24 5.19 -6.82
C LYS A 151 -50.53 4.38 -6.79
N GLU A 152 -50.61 3.37 -5.94
CA GLU A 152 -51.82 2.56 -5.77
C GLU A 152 -53.00 3.44 -5.30
N GLU A 153 -52.79 4.33 -4.32
CA GLU A 153 -53.80 5.29 -3.88
C GLU A 153 -54.31 6.20 -5.02
N ILE A 154 -53.40 6.71 -5.86
CA ILE A 154 -53.76 7.50 -7.05
C ILE A 154 -54.62 6.64 -8.01
N THR A 155 -54.21 5.40 -8.30
CA THR A 155 -54.99 4.54 -9.20
C THR A 155 -56.38 4.21 -8.66
N VAL A 156 -56.51 4.03 -7.34
CA VAL A 156 -57.80 3.79 -6.68
C VAL A 156 -58.69 5.03 -6.77
N LEU A 157 -58.14 6.22 -6.53
CA LEU A 157 -58.86 7.49 -6.66
C LEU A 157 -59.33 7.73 -8.09
N GLN A 158 -58.45 7.55 -9.08
CA GLN A 158 -58.78 7.68 -10.51
C GLN A 158 -59.90 6.73 -10.92
N LYS A 159 -59.81 5.45 -10.51
CA LYS A 159 -60.85 4.45 -10.78
C LYS A 159 -62.18 4.80 -10.11
N SER A 160 -62.15 5.44 -8.94
CA SER A 160 -63.36 5.89 -8.25
C SER A 160 -64.04 7.06 -8.98
N LEU A 161 -63.26 8.00 -9.50
CA LEU A 161 -63.75 9.13 -10.30
C LEU A 161 -64.32 8.66 -11.64
N GLU A 162 -63.63 7.73 -12.30
CA GLU A 162 -64.08 7.12 -13.55
C GLU A 162 -65.44 6.42 -13.38
N LYS A 163 -65.63 5.68 -12.28
CA LYS A 163 -66.94 5.09 -11.96
C LYS A 163 -68.04 6.15 -11.81
N LYS A 164 -67.75 7.26 -11.14
CA LYS A 164 -68.71 8.37 -10.98
C LYS A 164 -69.01 9.07 -12.30
N LEU A 165 -68.01 9.24 -13.16
CA LEU A 165 -68.14 9.79 -14.50
C LEU A 165 -69.04 8.91 -15.37
N ASN A 166 -68.80 7.59 -15.36
CA ASN A 166 -69.63 6.63 -16.09
C ASN A 166 -71.08 6.66 -15.62
N LEU A 167 -71.32 6.81 -14.30
CA LEU A 167 -72.67 6.97 -13.76
C LEU A 167 -73.31 8.30 -14.18
N ARG A 168 -72.54 9.40 -14.25
CA ARG A 168 -73.01 10.70 -14.76
C ARG A 168 -73.44 10.58 -16.23
N ASN A 169 -72.60 9.97 -17.06
CA ASN A 169 -72.89 9.73 -18.48
C ASN A 169 -74.14 8.89 -18.65
N LYS A 170 -74.33 7.86 -17.81
CA LYS A 170 -75.57 7.08 -17.78
C LYS A 170 -76.81 7.94 -17.47
N TYR A 171 -76.74 8.84 -16.48
CA TYR A 171 -77.86 9.74 -16.19
C TYR A 171 -78.13 10.74 -17.32
N PHE A 172 -77.09 11.17 -18.03
CA PHE A 172 -77.23 11.99 -19.22
C PHE A 172 -77.95 11.24 -20.35
N ASP A 173 -77.53 10.01 -20.63
CA ASP A 173 -78.15 9.15 -21.63
C ASP A 173 -79.62 8.87 -21.27
N ASP A 174 -79.92 8.55 -20.00
CA ASP A 174 -81.27 8.32 -19.49
C ASP A 174 -82.17 9.56 -19.62
N TYR A 175 -81.61 10.76 -19.40
CA TYR A 175 -82.30 12.05 -19.60
C TYR A 175 -82.60 12.30 -21.08
N MET A 176 -81.58 12.24 -21.93
CA MET A 176 -81.71 12.52 -23.37
C MET A 176 -82.66 11.52 -24.03
N CYS A 177 -82.60 10.25 -23.63
CA CYS A 177 -83.42 9.19 -24.18
C CYS A 177 -84.92 9.31 -23.79
N GLU A 178 -85.24 9.78 -22.58
CA GLU A 178 -86.63 10.06 -22.18
C GLU A 178 -87.19 11.24 -22.98
N CYS A 179 -86.44 12.35 -23.08
CA CYS A 179 -86.92 13.57 -23.73
C CYS A 179 -87.04 13.42 -25.25
N ASN A 180 -86.21 12.58 -25.87
CA ASN A 180 -86.28 12.22 -27.29
C ASN A 180 -87.30 11.11 -27.58
N GLY A 181 -87.93 10.51 -26.56
CA GLY A 181 -88.90 9.42 -26.71
C GLY A 181 -88.32 8.09 -27.18
N THR A 182 -87.00 7.87 -27.09
CA THR A 182 -86.33 6.63 -27.51
C THR A 182 -86.33 5.54 -26.42
N CYS A 183 -86.75 5.87 -25.20
CA CYS A 183 -87.01 4.93 -24.11
C CYS A 183 -88.04 5.47 -23.13
N GLY A 184 -88.39 4.67 -22.09
CA GLY A 184 -89.30 5.09 -21.03
C GLY A 184 -90.73 5.30 -21.51
N THR A 185 -91.27 6.52 -21.36
CA THR A 185 -92.66 6.82 -21.73
C THR A 185 -92.92 6.86 -23.24
N GLY A 186 -91.88 7.01 -24.07
CA GLY A 186 -92.00 7.07 -25.54
C GLY A 186 -92.63 8.36 -26.08
N ILE A 187 -92.82 9.36 -25.22
CA ILE A 187 -93.42 10.65 -25.59
C ILE A 187 -92.31 11.65 -25.82
N ILE A 188 -92.26 12.22 -27.03
CA ILE A 188 -91.28 13.26 -27.39
C ILE A 188 -91.67 14.58 -26.73
N GLY A 189 -90.72 15.21 -26.04
CA GLY A 189 -90.86 16.57 -25.52
C GLY A 189 -90.67 16.72 -24.01
N TRP A 190 -90.99 17.92 -23.53
CA TRP A 190 -90.67 18.38 -22.17
C TRP A 190 -91.82 18.06 -21.22
N GLY A 191 -91.93 16.78 -20.83
CA GLY A 191 -92.88 16.31 -19.82
C GLY A 191 -92.27 16.22 -18.40
N PRO A 192 -93.09 15.95 -17.36
CA PRO A 192 -92.64 15.91 -15.97
C PRO A 192 -91.58 14.82 -15.69
N ASN A 193 -91.60 13.70 -16.41
CA ASN A 193 -90.56 12.66 -16.31
C ASN A 193 -89.23 13.09 -16.93
N CYS A 194 -89.27 13.82 -18.04
CA CYS A 194 -88.07 14.40 -18.68
C CYS A 194 -87.45 15.45 -17.74
N GLU A 195 -88.26 16.31 -17.13
CA GLU A 195 -87.82 17.31 -16.15
C GLU A 195 -87.20 16.68 -14.89
N ALA A 196 -87.82 15.64 -14.33
CA ALA A 196 -87.28 14.92 -13.17
C ALA A 196 -85.91 14.25 -13.46
N ARG A 197 -85.72 13.69 -14.68
CA ARG A 197 -84.42 13.11 -15.07
C ARG A 197 -83.37 14.18 -15.34
N LYS A 198 -83.77 15.32 -15.90
CA LYS A 198 -82.92 16.50 -16.08
C LYS A 198 -82.39 16.99 -14.73
N GLU A 199 -83.28 17.19 -13.77
CA GLU A 199 -82.92 17.65 -12.42
C GLU A 199 -81.98 16.65 -11.74
N ARG A 200 -82.23 15.33 -11.88
CA ARG A 200 -81.33 14.29 -11.36
C ARG A 200 -79.93 14.37 -11.97
N PHE A 201 -79.83 14.56 -13.28
CA PHE A 201 -78.54 14.72 -13.97
C PHE A 201 -77.83 16.00 -13.55
N GLU A 202 -78.53 17.13 -13.46
CA GLU A 202 -77.96 18.41 -13.05
C GLU A 202 -77.45 18.37 -11.60
N ASN A 203 -78.25 17.85 -10.67
CA ASN A 203 -77.86 17.68 -9.27
C ASN A 203 -76.64 16.76 -9.13
N TYR A 204 -76.65 15.62 -9.81
CA TYR A 204 -75.52 14.68 -9.78
C TYR A 204 -74.28 15.25 -10.49
N SER A 205 -74.44 16.08 -11.54
CA SER A 205 -73.32 16.75 -12.21
C SER A 205 -72.62 17.75 -11.28
N ILE A 206 -73.38 18.51 -10.49
CA ILE A 206 -72.82 19.44 -9.49
C ILE A 206 -72.08 18.66 -8.38
N GLU A 207 -72.62 17.53 -7.93
CA GLU A 207 -71.95 16.65 -6.97
C GLU A 207 -70.65 16.07 -7.55
N TYR A 208 -70.70 15.59 -8.79
CA TYR A 208 -69.55 15.06 -9.52
C TYR A 208 -68.44 16.12 -9.69
N GLU A 209 -68.77 17.35 -10.06
CA GLU A 209 -67.78 18.43 -10.21
C GLU A 209 -67.08 18.75 -8.88
N LYS A 210 -67.84 18.77 -7.76
CA LYS A 210 -67.25 18.94 -6.43
C LYS A 210 -66.31 17.79 -6.06
N ASP A 211 -66.67 16.56 -6.39
CA ASP A 211 -65.85 15.39 -6.14
C ASP A 211 -64.63 15.31 -7.05
N LEU A 212 -64.75 15.78 -8.30
CA LEU A 212 -63.65 15.89 -9.25
C LEU A 212 -62.59 16.87 -8.72
N ILE A 213 -63.00 18.08 -8.33
CA ILE A 213 -62.07 19.10 -7.78
C ILE A 213 -61.35 18.55 -6.55
N LYS A 214 -62.07 17.90 -5.62
CA LYS A 214 -61.47 17.28 -4.43
C LYS A 214 -60.52 16.13 -4.79
N GLY A 215 -60.88 15.33 -5.78
CA GLY A 215 -60.08 14.22 -6.27
C GLY A 215 -58.78 14.69 -6.92
N GLU A 216 -58.85 15.68 -7.81
CA GLU A 216 -57.70 16.29 -8.47
C GLU A 216 -56.76 16.96 -7.46
N GLN A 217 -57.30 17.66 -6.46
CA GLN A 217 -56.49 18.22 -5.37
C GLN A 217 -55.74 17.14 -4.59
N LYS A 218 -56.39 16.00 -4.28
CA LYS A 218 -55.73 14.88 -3.61
C LYS A 218 -54.66 14.22 -4.48
N ILE A 219 -54.94 14.01 -5.76
CA ILE A 219 -53.97 13.46 -6.72
C ILE A 219 -52.75 14.37 -6.80
N LEU A 220 -52.94 15.69 -6.90
CA LEU A 220 -51.84 16.66 -6.92
C LEU A 220 -50.98 16.58 -5.66
N VAL A 221 -51.59 16.42 -4.48
CA VAL A 221 -50.83 16.25 -3.22
C VAL A 221 -50.03 14.94 -3.23
N LEU A 222 -50.62 13.83 -3.66
CA LEU A 222 -49.94 12.53 -3.76
C LEU A 222 -48.82 12.55 -4.79
N GLU A 223 -49.01 13.22 -5.93
CA GLU A 223 -47.99 13.41 -6.97
C GLU A 223 -46.82 14.25 -6.44
N ASN A 224 -47.10 15.31 -5.67
CA ASN A 224 -46.06 16.09 -5.01
C ASN A 224 -45.27 15.25 -4.00
N GLN A 225 -45.93 14.38 -3.22
CA GLN A 225 -45.24 13.45 -2.31
C GLN A 225 -44.35 12.45 -3.05
N ILE A 226 -44.79 11.94 -4.21
CA ILE A 226 -43.95 11.08 -5.06
C ILE A 226 -42.73 11.85 -5.56
N ASN A 227 -42.92 13.09 -6.04
CA ASN A 227 -41.82 13.93 -6.51
C ASN A 227 -40.81 14.24 -5.38
N GLU A 228 -41.29 14.54 -4.18
CA GLU A 228 -40.44 14.76 -2.99
C GLU A 228 -39.63 13.49 -2.65
N LEU A 229 -40.26 12.31 -2.68
CA LEU A 229 -39.59 11.04 -2.46
C LEU A 229 -38.54 10.73 -3.54
N GLU A 230 -38.82 11.03 -4.81
CA GLU A 230 -37.85 10.85 -5.90
C GLU A 230 -36.65 11.80 -5.77
N LEU A 231 -36.89 13.05 -5.35
CA LEU A 231 -35.82 14.00 -5.07
C LEU A 231 -34.97 13.56 -3.86
N ALA A 232 -35.60 13.06 -2.80
CA ALA A 232 -34.89 12.50 -1.65
C ALA A 232 -34.02 11.30 -2.06
N PHE A 233 -34.57 10.35 -2.82
CA PHE A 233 -33.84 9.20 -3.33
C PHE A 233 -32.62 9.60 -4.17
N GLU A 234 -32.77 10.55 -5.10
CA GLU A 234 -31.65 11.02 -5.93
C GLU A 234 -30.58 11.74 -5.09
N ASN A 235 -30.97 12.47 -4.05
CA ASN A 235 -30.02 13.09 -3.11
C ASN A 235 -29.26 12.03 -2.29
N ASP A 236 -29.96 11.05 -1.73
CA ASP A 236 -29.35 9.96 -0.94
C ASP A 236 -28.42 9.10 -1.80
N LYS A 237 -28.84 8.80 -3.03
CA LYS A 237 -28.02 8.09 -4.02
C LYS A 237 -26.75 8.87 -4.37
N ARG A 238 -26.83 10.19 -4.56
CA ARG A 238 -25.64 11.04 -4.81
C ARG A 238 -24.72 11.08 -3.60
N GLN A 239 -25.28 11.17 -2.39
CA GLN A 239 -24.51 11.17 -1.15
C GLN A 239 -23.78 9.82 -0.97
N LEU A 240 -24.46 8.69 -1.17
CA LEU A 240 -23.87 7.36 -1.13
C LEU A 240 -22.81 7.17 -2.22
N ALA A 241 -23.07 7.61 -3.45
CA ALA A 241 -22.09 7.53 -4.54
C ALA A 241 -20.82 8.34 -4.23
N GLY A 242 -20.96 9.48 -3.53
CA GLY A 242 -19.83 10.28 -3.06
C GLY A 242 -19.04 9.63 -1.93
N GLN A 243 -19.71 8.91 -1.02
CA GLN A 243 -19.08 8.19 0.09
C GLN A 243 -18.41 6.89 -0.35
N MET A 244 -18.93 6.22 -1.38
CA MET A 244 -18.42 4.95 -1.90
C MET A 244 -17.26 5.14 -2.90
N LYS A 245 -16.28 5.99 -2.56
CA LYS A 245 -14.98 6.01 -3.23
C LYS A 245 -14.03 5.07 -2.48
N PHE A 246 -13.76 3.92 -3.06
CA PHE A 246 -12.91 2.90 -2.43
C PHE A 246 -11.42 3.31 -2.50
N GLY A 247 -10.80 3.48 -1.33
CA GLY A 247 -9.39 3.78 -1.19
C GLY A 247 -8.51 2.53 -1.05
N PHE A 248 -7.22 2.75 -0.78
CA PHE A 248 -6.26 1.65 -0.53
C PHE A 248 -6.71 0.72 0.59
N PHE A 249 -7.16 1.25 1.73
CA PHE A 249 -7.59 0.46 2.87
C PHE A 249 -8.83 -0.39 2.59
N ASP A 250 -9.75 0.10 1.76
CA ASP A 250 -10.93 -0.68 1.35
C ASP A 250 -10.53 -1.86 0.47
N ARG A 251 -9.54 -1.67 -0.41
CA ARG A 251 -8.96 -2.76 -1.23
C ARG A 251 -8.25 -3.80 -0.35
N VAL A 252 -7.52 -3.37 0.68
CA VAL A 252 -6.91 -4.29 1.67
C VAL A 252 -7.98 -5.11 2.39
N LYS A 253 -9.07 -4.47 2.82
CA LYS A 253 -10.17 -5.14 3.51
C LYS A 253 -10.91 -6.11 2.58
N ALA A 254 -11.20 -5.69 1.35
CA ALA A 254 -11.80 -6.54 0.33
C ALA A 254 -10.93 -7.78 0.03
N LEU A 255 -9.61 -7.59 -0.09
CA LEU A 255 -8.68 -8.71 -0.29
C LEU A 255 -8.76 -9.74 0.84
N SER A 256 -8.84 -9.29 2.11
CA SER A 256 -8.98 -10.19 3.26
C SER A 256 -10.34 -10.92 3.34
N GLU A 257 -11.36 -10.38 2.68
CA GLU A 257 -12.70 -10.98 2.60
C GLU A 257 -12.83 -11.98 1.41
N LEU A 258 -12.08 -11.78 0.32
CA LEU A 258 -12.16 -12.56 -0.93
C LEU A 258 -11.46 -13.92 -0.88
N ASP A 259 -10.19 -13.98 -0.48
CA ASP A 259 -9.44 -15.23 -0.38
C ASP A 259 -8.19 -15.09 0.50
N ASN A 260 -8.24 -15.66 1.70
CA ASN A 260 -7.10 -15.67 2.61
C ASN A 260 -5.98 -16.61 2.12
N TRP A 261 -6.30 -17.75 1.49
CA TRP A 261 -5.28 -18.73 1.13
C TRP A 261 -4.41 -18.28 -0.03
N GLY A 262 -5.02 -17.70 -1.08
CA GLY A 262 -4.27 -17.11 -2.19
C GLY A 262 -3.34 -15.99 -1.74
N ALA A 263 -3.83 -15.07 -0.90
CA ALA A 263 -3.02 -13.98 -0.34
C ALA A 263 -1.85 -14.50 0.52
N TYR A 264 -2.08 -15.48 1.40
CA TYR A 264 -1.00 -16.08 2.19
C TYR A 264 0.02 -16.84 1.33
N PHE A 265 -0.41 -17.50 0.26
CA PHE A 265 0.48 -18.19 -0.66
C PHE A 265 1.44 -17.23 -1.38
N ILE A 266 0.92 -16.09 -1.87
CA ILE A 266 1.73 -15.06 -2.52
C ILE A 266 2.69 -14.40 -1.53
N MET A 267 2.20 -14.04 -0.34
CA MET A 267 3.05 -13.52 0.74
C MET A 267 4.21 -14.48 1.05
N LEU A 268 3.94 -15.79 1.11
CA LEU A 268 4.96 -16.81 1.36
C LEU A 268 5.99 -16.88 0.22
N ILE A 269 5.58 -16.72 -1.04
CA ILE A 269 6.50 -16.62 -2.18
C ILE A 269 7.42 -15.40 -2.03
N PHE A 270 6.89 -14.23 -1.67
CA PHE A 270 7.72 -13.04 -1.43
C PHE A 270 8.70 -13.25 -0.28
N ILE A 271 8.26 -13.84 0.83
CA ILE A 271 9.14 -14.18 1.95
C ILE A 271 10.26 -15.12 1.48
N LEU A 272 9.96 -16.13 0.66
CA LEU A 272 10.97 -17.05 0.14
C LEU A 272 11.98 -16.34 -0.77
N ILE A 273 11.51 -15.45 -1.65
CA ILE A 273 12.38 -14.68 -2.55
C ILE A 273 13.29 -13.72 -1.75
N GLU A 274 12.73 -12.96 -0.82
CA GLU A 274 13.45 -11.99 0.01
C GLU A 274 14.43 -12.65 0.97
N THR A 275 14.09 -13.82 1.52
CA THR A 275 15.00 -14.55 2.41
C THR A 275 16.03 -15.39 1.67
N ALA A 276 15.92 -15.58 0.35
CA ALA A 276 16.84 -16.39 -0.44
C ALA A 276 18.32 -15.95 -0.34
N PRO A 277 18.70 -14.66 -0.41
CA PRO A 277 20.10 -14.23 -0.24
C PRO A 277 20.66 -14.58 1.14
N ILE A 278 19.82 -14.49 2.18
CA ILE A 278 20.20 -14.79 3.56
C ILE A 278 20.33 -16.30 3.75
N LEU A 279 19.34 -17.07 3.29
CA LEU A 279 19.32 -18.53 3.37
C LEU A 279 20.49 -19.13 2.61
N THR A 280 20.76 -18.68 1.39
CA THR A 280 21.90 -19.13 0.60
C THR A 280 23.21 -18.86 1.33
N LYS A 281 23.37 -17.69 1.96
CA LYS A 281 24.58 -17.37 2.73
C LYS A 281 24.68 -18.14 4.06
N LEU A 282 23.57 -18.52 4.67
CA LEU A 282 23.51 -19.28 5.92
C LEU A 282 23.79 -20.78 5.70
N ILE A 283 23.26 -21.35 4.60
CA ILE A 283 23.44 -22.76 4.22
C ILE A 283 24.84 -23.01 3.67
N SER A 284 25.39 -22.06 2.92
CA SER A 284 26.64 -22.28 2.22
C SER A 284 27.85 -22.32 3.17
N SER A 285 28.72 -23.29 2.96
CA SER A 285 29.97 -23.46 3.70
C SER A 285 30.95 -22.30 3.46
N LYS A 286 32.00 -22.24 4.31
CA LYS A 286 33.14 -21.33 4.11
C LYS A 286 33.73 -21.54 2.72
N GLY A 287 33.77 -20.48 1.93
CA GLY A 287 34.32 -20.49 0.58
C GLY A 287 35.75 -19.91 0.52
N PRO A 288 36.45 -20.02 -0.61
CA PRO A 288 37.76 -19.41 -0.82
C PRO A 288 37.79 -17.89 -0.55
N TYR A 289 36.67 -17.20 -0.82
CA TYR A 289 36.54 -15.78 -0.50
C TYR A 289 36.56 -15.52 1.02
N ASP A 290 35.87 -16.35 1.80
CA ASP A 290 35.85 -16.22 3.26
C ASP A 290 37.25 -16.45 3.86
N HIS A 291 38.03 -17.36 3.27
CA HIS A 291 39.42 -17.60 3.68
C HIS A 291 40.34 -16.41 3.39
N LEU A 292 40.27 -15.83 2.18
CA LEU A 292 41.04 -14.63 1.83
C LEU A 292 40.63 -13.41 2.67
N LEU A 293 39.34 -13.30 3.01
CA LEU A 293 38.85 -12.25 3.90
C LEU A 293 39.44 -12.40 5.31
N LEU A 294 39.42 -13.62 5.86
CA LEU A 294 40.02 -13.94 7.17
C LEU A 294 41.53 -13.68 7.18
N GLU A 295 42.24 -14.03 6.11
CA GLU A 295 43.67 -13.75 5.97
C GLU A 295 43.96 -12.25 6.06
N ARG A 296 43.24 -11.43 5.28
CA ARG A 296 43.38 -9.96 5.35
C ARG A 296 43.02 -9.37 6.71
N GLU A 297 42.01 -9.90 7.38
CA GLU A 297 41.62 -9.43 8.71
C GLU A 297 42.70 -9.74 9.74
N PHE A 298 43.29 -10.94 9.67
CA PHE A 298 44.38 -11.35 10.55
C PHE A 298 45.65 -10.52 10.29
N GLU A 299 45.99 -10.27 9.03
CA GLU A 299 47.06 -9.33 8.68
C GLU A 299 46.81 -7.94 9.28
N PHE A 300 45.60 -7.40 9.14
CA PHE A 300 45.25 -6.10 9.71
C PHE A 300 45.36 -6.08 11.24
N GLU A 301 44.85 -7.11 11.91
CA GLU A 301 44.91 -7.25 13.36
C GLU A 301 46.35 -7.34 13.87
N THR A 302 47.20 -8.17 13.25
CA THR A 302 48.61 -8.30 13.62
C THR A 302 49.38 -7.00 13.40
N HIS A 303 49.15 -6.31 12.28
CA HIS A 303 49.73 -4.98 12.02
C HIS A 303 49.26 -3.95 13.05
N PHE A 304 47.98 -3.96 13.42
CA PHE A 304 47.43 -3.07 14.44
C PHE A 304 48.04 -3.33 15.82
N LEU A 305 48.12 -4.59 16.25
CA LEU A 305 48.71 -5.00 17.53
C LEU A 305 50.20 -4.61 17.59
N ARG A 306 50.98 -4.91 16.55
CA ARG A 306 52.40 -4.51 16.47
C ARG A 306 52.57 -3.00 16.63
N ARG A 307 51.71 -2.19 15.99
CA ARG A 307 51.77 -0.73 16.08
C ARG A 307 51.40 -0.23 17.49
N LYS A 308 50.43 -0.88 18.14
CA LYS A 308 50.05 -0.60 19.53
C LYS A 308 51.20 -0.89 20.49
N ASP A 309 51.88 -2.03 20.34
CA ASP A 309 53.01 -2.43 21.20
C ASP A 309 54.21 -1.50 21.06
N ILE A 310 54.56 -1.10 19.82
CA ILE A 310 55.62 -0.11 19.57
C ILE A 310 55.30 1.21 20.29
N ASN A 311 54.06 1.68 20.19
CA ASN A 311 53.63 2.92 20.84
C ASN A 311 53.65 2.81 22.37
N LEU A 312 53.23 1.67 22.94
CA LEU A 312 53.29 1.41 24.38
C LEU A 312 54.74 1.38 24.88
N TYR A 313 55.62 0.67 24.17
CA TYR A 313 57.05 0.63 24.47
C TYR A 313 57.68 2.02 24.44
N GLN A 314 57.35 2.84 23.43
CA GLN A 314 57.82 4.23 23.35
C GLN A 314 57.32 5.08 24.53
N ARG A 315 56.06 4.92 24.96
CA ARG A 315 55.51 5.62 26.13
C ARG A 315 56.21 5.22 27.44
N GLN A 316 56.42 3.93 27.66
CA GLN A 316 57.14 3.43 28.84
C GLN A 316 58.57 3.97 28.87
N LYS A 317 59.28 3.93 27.73
CA LYS A 317 60.62 4.49 27.62
C LYS A 317 60.64 6.00 27.90
N SER A 318 59.66 6.75 27.41
CA SER A 318 59.52 8.18 27.70
C SER A 318 59.30 8.46 29.19
N GLN A 319 58.41 7.69 29.85
CA GLN A 319 58.19 7.79 31.29
C GLN A 319 59.45 7.45 32.09
N GLN A 320 60.13 6.35 31.77
CA GLN A 320 61.40 6.00 32.42
C GLN A 320 62.43 7.10 32.26
N LEU A 321 62.54 7.71 31.09
CA LEU A 321 63.46 8.81 30.88
C LEU A 321 63.05 10.07 31.67
N ASN A 322 61.76 10.34 31.82
CA ASN A 322 61.26 11.43 32.65
C ASN A 322 61.53 11.19 34.14
N ASP A 323 61.31 9.96 34.63
CA ASP A 323 61.63 9.56 36.00
C ASP A 323 63.13 9.64 36.28
N ILE A 324 63.96 9.21 35.32
CA ILE A 324 65.42 9.38 35.40
C ILE A 324 65.76 10.88 35.46
N SER A 325 65.17 11.72 34.60
CA SER A 325 65.44 13.17 34.66
C SER A 325 64.94 13.84 35.94
N MET A 326 63.86 13.34 36.56
CA MET A 326 63.40 13.83 37.86
C MET A 326 64.33 13.38 39.00
N ARG A 327 64.88 12.15 38.94
CA ARG A 327 65.82 11.64 39.95
C ARG A 327 67.20 12.29 39.88
N PHE A 328 67.68 12.63 38.69
CA PHE A 328 68.96 13.31 38.49
C PHE A 328 68.69 14.80 38.21
N GLY A 329 68.70 15.64 39.25
CA GLY A 329 68.50 17.09 39.09
C GLY A 329 69.53 17.75 38.15
N PRO A 330 69.20 18.90 37.54
CA PRO A 330 69.94 19.49 36.40
C PRO A 330 71.41 19.89 36.64
N ASN A 331 71.96 19.69 37.85
CA ASN A 331 73.29 20.14 38.26
C ASN A 331 74.37 19.05 38.37
N THR A 332 74.09 17.79 38.05
CA THR A 332 75.12 16.73 38.04
C THR A 332 75.79 16.57 36.67
N ASN A 333 77.13 16.42 36.61
CA ASN A 333 77.90 16.21 35.37
C ASN A 333 77.43 14.99 34.54
N GLU A 334 76.85 13.98 35.19
CA GLU A 334 76.21 12.83 34.52
C GLU A 334 74.97 13.23 33.69
N TYR A 335 74.21 14.23 34.12
CA TYR A 335 73.01 14.69 33.40
C TYR A 335 73.40 15.27 32.03
N LYS A 336 74.44 16.12 31.99
CA LYS A 336 74.96 16.71 30.74
C LYS A 336 75.54 15.67 29.77
N LEU A 337 76.17 14.61 30.29
CA LEU A 337 76.68 13.50 29.46
C LEU A 337 75.52 12.68 28.87
N LYS A 338 74.50 12.39 29.69
CA LYS A 338 73.29 11.68 29.25
C LYS A 338 72.48 12.49 28.25
N ASP A 339 72.34 13.80 28.42
CA ASP A 339 71.63 14.65 27.45
C ASP A 339 72.32 14.67 26.08
N LYS A 340 73.65 14.76 26.05
CA LYS A 340 74.43 14.62 24.80
C LYS A 340 74.24 13.25 24.15
N LEU A 341 74.24 12.17 24.94
CA LEU A 341 73.95 10.82 24.45
C LEU A 341 72.52 10.71 23.91
N ARG A 342 71.55 11.32 24.59
CA ARG A 342 70.14 11.32 24.24
C ARG A 342 69.88 12.05 22.92
N ALA A 343 70.47 13.24 22.74
CA ALA A 343 70.45 13.98 21.48
C ALA A 343 71.04 13.16 20.32
N LYS A 344 72.19 12.51 20.54
CA LYS A 344 72.85 11.67 19.54
C LYS A 344 72.04 10.42 19.17
N THR A 345 71.33 9.82 20.13
CA THR A 345 70.39 8.73 19.83
C THR A 345 69.14 9.20 19.09
N LEU A 346 68.63 10.41 19.38
CA LEU A 346 67.50 11.00 18.67
C LEU A 346 67.83 11.25 17.19
N GLU A 347 68.99 11.84 16.90
CA GLU A 347 69.48 12.02 15.52
C GLU A 347 69.60 10.67 14.79
N ARG A 348 70.11 9.63 15.46
CA ARG A 348 70.22 8.29 14.87
C ARG A 348 68.86 7.66 14.59
N TYR A 349 67.87 7.88 15.45
CA TYR A 349 66.50 7.42 15.23
C TYR A 349 65.83 8.17 14.07
N GLU A 350 66.06 9.48 13.92
CA GLU A 350 65.57 10.26 12.78
C GLU A 350 66.20 9.80 11.46
N GLN A 351 67.49 9.50 11.44
CA GLN A 351 68.15 8.92 10.26
C GLN A 351 67.56 7.56 9.87
N ILE A 352 67.32 6.67 10.83
CA ILE A 352 66.68 5.37 10.56
C ILE A 352 65.24 5.56 10.06
N ARG A 353 64.50 6.51 10.63
CA ARG A 353 63.13 6.84 10.18
C ARG A 353 63.12 7.35 8.74
N LEU A 354 64.05 8.24 8.39
CA LEU A 354 64.21 8.76 7.02
C LEU A 354 64.56 7.65 6.02
N GLN A 355 65.45 6.73 6.40
CA GLN A 355 65.78 5.55 5.59
C GLN A 355 64.62 4.57 5.42
N GLN A 356 63.72 4.46 6.40
CA GLN A 356 62.52 3.64 6.30
C GLN A 356 61.43 4.29 5.44
N THR A 357 61.30 5.62 5.47
CA THR A 357 60.40 6.35 4.56
C THR A 357 60.88 6.28 3.11
N GLU A 358 62.19 6.43 2.83
CA GLU A 358 62.75 6.29 1.47
C GLU A 358 62.63 4.87 0.88
N LYS A 359 62.49 3.85 1.73
CA LYS A 359 62.27 2.45 1.30
C LYS A 359 60.80 2.10 1.04
N ASN A 360 59.86 2.91 1.53
CA ASN A 360 58.42 2.71 1.33
C ASN A 360 57.87 3.55 0.16
N ASP A 361 58.62 4.55 -0.33
CA ASP A 361 58.28 5.39 -1.49
C ASP A 361 58.95 4.94 -2.81
N LYS A 362 59.63 3.78 -2.81
CA LYS A 362 60.09 3.03 -4.01
C LYS A 362 59.35 1.70 -4.07
#